data_AF-A0A2S6TC69-F1
#
_entry.id   AF-A0A2S6TC69-F1
#
_cell.length_a   1.000
_cell.length_b   1.000
_cell.length_c   1.000
_cell.angle_alpha   90.00
_cell.angle_beta   90.00
_cell.angle_gamma   90.00
#
_symmetry.space_group_name_H-M   'P 1'
#
loop_
_entity.id
_entity.type
_entity.pdbx_description
1 polymer ?
#
loop_
_entity_poly.entity_id
_entity_poly.type
_entity_poly.pdbx_seq_one_letter_code
_entity_poly.pdbx_strand_id
1 'polypeptide(L)'
;LRERIGLYASTPEYRPMLKMHGWDNKFSDFIGLAREGKWEEIGNHISDKMLEEYCVVGTPDDVVKKLAERFGGVTQRVQLDDEWFEDMSDPDIRDLVANIKKID
;
A
#
# COMPACT_ATOMS: atom_id res chain seq x y z
N LEU A 1 -4.85 1.04 5.84
CA LEU A 1 -3.59 0.72 5.09
C LEU A 1 -2.52 0.06 5.94
N ARG A 2 -2.03 0.68 7.02
CA ARG A 2 -0.94 0.11 7.85
C ARG A 2 -1.25 -1.28 8.40
N GLU A 3 -2.44 -1.49 8.94
CA GLU A 3 -2.86 -2.82 9.44
C GLU A 3 -2.81 -3.90 8.34
N ARG A 4 -3.23 -3.56 7.11
CA ARG A 4 -3.17 -4.46 5.95
C ARG A 4 -1.72 -4.80 5.57
N ILE A 5 -0.81 -3.83 5.60
CA ILE A 5 0.63 -4.08 5.42
C ILE A 5 1.13 -5.03 6.50
N GLY A 6 0.79 -4.76 7.76
CA GLY A 6 1.23 -5.57 8.89
C GLY A 6 0.67 -7.00 8.87
N LEU A 7 -0.57 -7.19 8.40
CA LEU A 7 -1.13 -8.51 8.13
C LEU A 7 -0.25 -9.31 7.15
N TYR A 8 0.09 -8.74 6.00
CA TYR A 8 0.99 -9.41 5.06
C TYR A 8 2.38 -9.62 5.67
N ALA A 9 2.94 -8.63 6.35
CA ALA A 9 4.24 -8.72 7.01
C ALA A 9 4.29 -9.79 8.13
N SER A 10 3.15 -10.15 8.72
CA SER A 10 3.03 -11.21 9.73
C SER A 10 3.00 -12.63 9.14
N THR A 11 2.86 -12.75 7.83
CA THR A 11 2.70 -14.03 7.13
C THR A 11 4.07 -14.59 6.70
N PRO A 12 4.45 -15.84 7.07
CA PRO A 12 5.79 -16.40 6.82
C PRO A 12 6.27 -16.28 5.36
N GLU A 13 5.37 -16.44 4.40
CA GLU A 13 5.63 -16.37 2.96
C GLU A 13 6.10 -14.97 2.51
N TYR A 14 5.76 -13.92 3.26
CA TYR A 14 6.16 -12.53 2.96
C TYR A 14 7.44 -12.09 3.69
N ARG A 15 7.99 -12.92 4.59
CA ARG A 15 9.27 -12.63 5.26
C ARG A 15 10.43 -12.28 4.30
N PRO A 16 10.56 -12.91 3.11
CA PRO A 16 11.58 -12.51 2.13
C PRO A 16 11.48 -11.03 1.70
N MET A 17 10.28 -10.46 1.63
CA MET A 17 10.08 -9.03 1.32
C MET A 17 10.62 -8.14 2.45
N LEU A 18 10.33 -8.49 3.71
CA LEU A 18 10.90 -7.76 4.85
C LEU A 18 12.43 -7.81 4.81
N LYS A 19 13.01 -8.98 4.53
CA LYS A 19 14.46 -9.14 4.41
C LYS A 19 15.05 -8.28 3.29
N MET A 20 14.39 -8.19 2.13
CA MET A 20 14.82 -7.35 1.00
C MET A 20 15.00 -5.87 1.39
N HIS A 21 14.12 -5.36 2.26
CA HIS A 21 14.18 -3.98 2.76
C HIS A 21 14.96 -3.81 4.07
N GLY A 22 15.59 -4.88 4.59
CA GLY A 22 16.37 -4.84 5.84
C GLY A 22 15.52 -4.87 7.11
N TRP A 23 14.27 -5.34 7.05
CA TRP A 23 13.31 -5.40 8.16
C TRP A 23 13.07 -6.80 8.71
N ASP A 24 13.96 -7.76 8.43
CA ASP A 24 13.80 -9.16 8.87
C ASP A 24 13.61 -9.28 10.40
N ASN A 25 14.24 -8.38 11.15
CA ASN A 25 14.13 -8.33 12.61
C ASN A 25 12.72 -7.98 13.12
N LYS A 26 11.85 -7.40 12.28
CA LYS A 26 10.47 -7.05 12.65
C LYS A 26 9.49 -8.21 12.53
N PHE A 27 9.86 -9.29 11.82
CA PHE A 27 8.95 -10.39 11.53
C PHE A 27 8.38 -11.04 12.79
N SER A 28 9.22 -11.27 13.79
CA SER A 28 8.82 -11.89 15.06
C SER A 28 7.74 -11.07 15.80
N ASP A 29 7.84 -9.75 15.76
CA ASP A 29 6.86 -8.85 16.39
C ASP A 29 5.52 -8.91 15.63
N PHE A 30 5.57 -8.82 14.29
CA PHE A 30 4.35 -8.86 13.46
C PHE A 30 3.59 -10.18 13.60
N ILE A 31 4.27 -11.33 13.54
CA ILE A 31 3.61 -12.64 13.69
C ILE A 31 3.10 -12.86 15.12
N GLY A 32 3.79 -12.33 16.13
CA GLY A 32 3.35 -12.38 17.52
C GLY A 32 2.04 -11.61 17.73
N LEU A 33 2.03 -10.34 17.35
CA LEU A 33 0.85 -9.49 17.48
C LEU A 33 -0.35 -10.01 16.65
N ALA A 34 -0.09 -10.61 15.48
CA ALA A 34 -1.15 -11.14 14.63
C ALA A 34 -1.84 -12.36 15.27
N ARG A 35 -1.06 -13.23 15.94
CA ARG A 35 -1.60 -14.36 16.72
C ARG A 35 -2.43 -13.91 17.91
N GLU A 36 -2.11 -12.76 18.48
CA GLU A 36 -2.87 -12.14 19.57
C GLU A 36 -4.07 -11.32 19.08
N GLY A 37 -4.27 -11.15 17.77
CA GLY A 37 -5.36 -10.36 17.19
C GLY A 37 -5.20 -8.85 17.38
N LYS A 38 -3.99 -8.36 17.66
CA LYS A 38 -3.70 -6.95 17.96
C LYS A 38 -3.41 -6.13 16.71
N TRP A 39 -4.43 -5.95 15.87
CA TRP A 39 -4.28 -5.32 14.55
C TRP A 39 -3.89 -3.84 14.60
N GLU A 40 -4.46 -3.08 15.52
CA GLU A 40 -4.11 -1.67 15.71
C GLU A 40 -2.65 -1.50 16.13
N GLU A 41 -2.17 -2.33 17.08
CA GLU A 41 -0.77 -2.34 17.51
C GLU A 41 0.17 -2.71 16.34
N ILE A 42 -0.20 -3.70 15.52
CA ILE A 42 0.54 -4.01 14.28
C ILE A 42 0.64 -2.80 13.37
N GLY A 43 -0.46 -2.06 13.19
CA GLY A 43 -0.50 -0.85 12.40
C GLY A 43 0.50 0.21 12.90
N ASN A 44 0.62 0.38 14.22
CA ASN A 44 1.55 1.31 14.84
C ASN A 44 3.03 0.93 14.64
N HIS A 45 3.33 -0.35 14.39
CA HIS A 45 4.69 -0.82 14.08
C HIS A 45 5.12 -0.58 12.63
N ILE A 46 4.19 -0.22 11.73
CA ILE A 46 4.48 0.15 10.35
C ILE A 46 4.97 1.59 10.33
N SER A 47 6.21 1.81 9.91
CA SER A 47 6.78 3.16 9.75
C SER A 47 6.30 3.84 8.46
N ASP A 48 6.45 5.16 8.35
CA ASP A 48 6.19 5.90 7.11
C ASP A 48 7.00 5.35 5.94
N LYS A 49 8.27 5.01 6.19
CA LYS A 49 9.11 4.35 5.18
C LYS A 49 8.53 3.02 4.71
N MET A 50 8.02 2.18 5.62
CA MET A 50 7.35 0.93 5.21
C MET A 50 6.09 1.19 4.40
N LEU A 51 5.31 2.19 4.79
CA LEU A 51 4.11 2.59 4.06
C LEU A 51 4.46 3.05 2.62
N GLU A 52 5.46 3.91 2.46
CA GLU A 52 5.90 4.42 1.15
C GLU A 52 6.55 3.32 0.29
N GLU A 53 7.24 2.36 0.89
CA GLU A 53 7.85 1.24 0.18
C GLU A 53 6.82 0.20 -0.28
N TYR A 54 5.66 0.06 0.39
CA TYR A 54 4.64 -0.91 -0.02
C TYR A 54 3.44 -0.29 -0.73
N CYS A 55 3.23 1.01 -0.63
CA CYS A 55 2.06 1.67 -1.16
C CYS A 55 2.44 2.93 -1.94
N VAL A 56 1.61 3.28 -2.92
CA VAL A 56 1.58 4.63 -3.48
C VAL A 56 0.50 5.39 -2.71
N VAL A 57 0.89 6.45 -2.00
CA VAL A 57 -0.01 7.27 -1.18
C VAL A 57 0.07 8.73 -1.64
N GLY A 58 -1.06 9.36 -1.87
CA GLY A 58 -1.14 10.75 -2.30
C GLY A 58 -2.58 11.25 -2.40
N THR A 59 -2.73 12.54 -2.65
CA THR A 59 -4.00 13.14 -3.05
C THR A 59 -4.38 12.68 -4.46
N PRO A 60 -5.64 12.83 -4.91
CA PRO A 60 -6.02 12.54 -6.29
C PRO A 60 -5.15 13.23 -7.34
N ASP A 61 -4.72 14.47 -7.06
CA ASP A 61 -3.85 15.24 -7.95
C ASP A 61 -2.43 14.66 -8.05
N ASP A 62 -1.87 14.20 -6.93
CA ASP A 62 -0.48 13.72 -6.86
C ASP A 62 -0.35 12.22 -7.18
N VAL A 63 -1.40 11.42 -6.93
CA VAL A 63 -1.32 9.96 -7.00
C VAL A 63 -1.07 9.47 -8.43
N VAL A 64 -1.59 10.16 -9.45
CA VAL A 64 -1.35 9.83 -10.86
C VAL A 64 0.13 9.89 -11.18
N LYS A 65 0.80 10.98 -10.77
CA LYS A 65 2.23 11.15 -10.98
C LYS A 65 3.03 10.06 -10.25
N LYS A 66 2.71 9.78 -8.99
CA LYS A 66 3.40 8.74 -8.21
C LYS A 66 3.20 7.33 -8.77
N LEU A 67 2.01 7.05 -9.32
CA LEU A 67 1.74 5.79 -10.02
C LEU A 67 2.60 5.68 -11.28
N ALA A 68 2.71 6.74 -12.07
CA ALA A 68 3.56 6.76 -13.26
C ALA A 68 5.04 6.56 -12.94
N GLU A 69 5.55 7.25 -11.93
CA GLU A 69 6.94 7.11 -11.48
C GLU A 69 7.27 5.69 -11.02
N ARG A 70 6.32 5.02 -10.36
CA ARG A 70 6.55 3.71 -9.77
C ARG A 70 6.27 2.55 -10.72
N PHE A 71 5.26 2.67 -11.57
CA PHE A 71 4.71 1.56 -12.34
C PHE A 71 4.62 1.82 -13.85
N GLY A 72 4.94 3.03 -14.32
CA GLY A 72 4.97 3.34 -15.74
C GLY A 72 5.89 2.39 -16.51
N GLY A 73 5.40 1.84 -17.62
CA GLY A 73 6.07 0.83 -18.44
C GLY A 73 6.23 -0.56 -17.78
N VAL A 74 5.79 -0.75 -16.53
CA VAL A 74 5.93 -2.02 -15.78
C VAL A 74 4.63 -2.81 -15.76
N THR A 75 3.49 -2.14 -15.62
CA THR A 75 2.16 -2.77 -15.60
C THR A 75 1.20 -2.10 -16.56
N GLN A 76 0.29 -2.87 -17.14
CA GLN A 76 -0.79 -2.38 -18.01
C GLN A 76 -2.13 -2.34 -17.30
N ARG A 77 -2.21 -2.80 -16.04
CA ARG A 77 -3.44 -2.84 -15.26
C ARG A 77 -3.18 -2.47 -13.80
N VAL A 78 -4.06 -1.63 -13.26
CA VAL A 78 -4.16 -1.30 -11.85
C VAL A 78 -5.57 -1.66 -11.40
N GLN A 79 -5.68 -2.45 -10.34
CA GLN A 79 -6.96 -2.71 -9.70
C GLN A 79 -7.23 -1.59 -8.70
N LEU A 80 -8.45 -1.07 -8.73
CA LEU A 80 -8.95 -0.08 -7.79
C LEU A 80 -10.04 -0.74 -6.95
N ASP A 81 -10.14 -0.32 -5.69
CA ASP A 81 -11.17 -0.73 -4.75
C ASP A 81 -12.17 0.43 -4.60
N ASP A 82 -13.45 0.12 -4.51
CA ASP A 82 -14.52 1.13 -4.47
C ASP A 82 -14.43 1.97 -3.18
N GLU A 83 -13.91 1.39 -2.09
CA GLU A 83 -13.70 2.07 -0.81
C GLU A 83 -12.71 3.25 -0.90
N TRP A 84 -11.89 3.33 -1.96
CA TRP A 84 -10.87 4.39 -2.09
C TRP A 84 -11.47 5.75 -2.49
N PHE A 85 -12.71 5.75 -2.97
CA PHE A 85 -13.35 6.92 -3.56
C PHE A 85 -14.66 7.30 -2.85
N GLU A 86 -14.96 6.73 -1.68
CA GLU A 86 -16.25 6.94 -0.97
C GLU A 86 -16.57 8.43 -0.74
N ASP A 87 -15.55 9.25 -0.51
CA ASP A 87 -15.69 10.70 -0.27
C ASP A 87 -15.48 11.57 -1.53
N MET A 88 -15.24 10.96 -2.70
CA MET A 88 -15.01 11.69 -3.96
C MET A 88 -16.29 11.82 -4.78
N SER A 89 -16.41 12.93 -5.51
CA SER A 89 -17.52 13.12 -6.44
C SER A 89 -17.34 12.29 -7.73
N ASP A 90 -18.44 11.87 -8.37
CA ASP A 90 -18.40 11.16 -9.65
C ASP A 90 -17.53 11.87 -10.73
N PRO A 91 -17.59 13.21 -10.89
CA PRO A 91 -16.67 13.93 -11.77
C PRO A 91 -15.20 13.75 -11.40
N ASP A 92 -14.83 13.87 -10.13
CA ASP A 92 -13.43 13.76 -9.69
C ASP A 92 -12.90 12.33 -9.90
N ILE A 93 -13.73 11.33 -9.65
CA ILE A 93 -13.39 9.92 -9.92
C ILE A 93 -13.16 9.72 -11.42
N ARG A 94 -14.04 10.28 -12.26
CA ARG A 94 -13.89 10.18 -13.73
C ARG A 94 -12.59 10.82 -14.20
N ASP A 95 -12.26 11.99 -13.69
CA ASP A 95 -11.04 12.72 -14.05
C ASP A 95 -9.78 11.99 -13.57
N LEU A 96 -9.79 11.47 -12.34
CA LEU A 96 -8.71 10.63 -11.82
C LEU A 96 -8.48 9.39 -12.69
N VAL A 97 -9.54 8.63 -13.00
CA VAL A 97 -9.46 7.44 -13.85
C VAL A 97 -8.98 7.78 -15.26
N ALA A 98 -9.44 8.90 -15.82
CA ALA A 98 -9.00 9.37 -17.14
C ALA A 98 -7.50 9.71 -17.14
N ASN A 99 -6.97 10.23 -16.05
CA ASN A 99 -5.54 10.55 -15.92
C ASN A 99 -4.67 9.31 -15.66
N ILE A 100 -5.13 8.35 -14.84
CA ILE A 100 -4.44 7.06 -14.65
C ILE A 100 -4.30 6.31 -15.98
N LYS A 101 -5.32 6.35 -16.86
CA LYS A 101 -5.28 5.71 -18.19
C LYS A 101 -4.26 6.31 -19.16
N LYS A 102 -3.68 7.47 -18.86
CA LYS A 102 -2.65 8.13 -19.68
C LYS A 102 -1.23 7.79 -19.24
N ILE A 103 -1.06 6.99 -18.19
CA ILE A 103 0.25 6.51 -17.76
C ILE A 103 0.73 5.48 -18.78
N ASP A 104 1.91 5.73 -19.36
CA ASP A 104 2.58 4.86 -20.34
C ASP A 104 3.11 3.56 -19.70
#